data_AF-A0A0N0BL20-F1
#
_entry.id   AF-A0A0N0BL20-F1
#
_cell.length_a   1.000
_cell.length_b   1.000
_cell.length_c   1.000
_cell.angle_alpha   90.00
_cell.angle_beta   90.00
_cell.angle_gamma   90.00
#
_symmetry.space_group_name_H-M   'P 1'
#
loop_
_entity.id
_entity.type
_entity.pdbx_description
1 polymer ?
#
loop_
_entity_poly.entity_id
_entity_poly.type
_entity_poly.pdbx_seq_one_letter_code
_entity_poly.pdbx_strand_id
1 'polypeptide(L)'
;MREHVRRVADRVYILDLGGEGRGAVREENVFNIQTPVAIALVVRRGSQDSQTPAQVFYHRLAATTREEKLKELEELPPLKDIPFREAPRDWQAPFVPEAGGEWARWPKLTDLFPWQHSGVQFKRTWPIGPTKQVLEKRWAMLLEAPPEEKPRLFREERDRKVSREYRGIWSPACLPSLESLTSGKPPEAIVRYGYRSFDRAWAIADGRVCSYPRPSLWQTWSERQVYLTSLLTAPLGRGPALVATACVPDLHHFRGSFGGKDVIPLFRDREGREPNLTRGLLKLLEAAYGVPVSPQDFAAYVYALLAHPAYTERFAEELRVPGPRAPITKDPSLFREGVELGAHLLWLHTYGERYAEGRSWPPKGRARWAKPPSAYPEGHSYDPETRILHVGDGEVEDVAPEVYGFEVSGFLPVESWLGFRQKNRRGRRSSPLDDVVPSEWPADLGRELLELLWVLEKTLEIYPEQKELLQKVLEGPLFTVDELPAPTPEQRREPGGKEEEPQEVEAVGEEEGENGAERVVQPRLFSPGGRNRDGV
;
A
#
# COMPACT_ATOMS: atom_id res chain seq x y z
N MET A 1 19.97 6.88 -13.06
CA MET A 1 19.43 7.94 -13.96
C MET A 1 19.59 9.35 -13.38
N ARG A 2 18.92 9.73 -12.28
CA ARG A 2 18.95 11.12 -11.76
C ARG A 2 20.35 11.68 -11.55
N GLU A 3 21.21 10.91 -10.89
CA GLU A 3 22.62 11.27 -10.71
C GLU A 3 23.36 11.48 -12.03
N HIS A 4 23.14 10.60 -13.01
CA HIS A 4 23.75 10.73 -14.33
C HIS A 4 23.33 12.03 -15.01
N VAL A 5 22.02 12.35 -15.02
CA VAL A 5 21.52 13.61 -15.60
C VAL A 5 22.15 14.82 -14.91
N ARG A 6 22.25 14.82 -13.56
CA ARG A 6 22.92 15.89 -12.82
C ARG A 6 24.41 16.03 -13.13
N ARG A 7 25.07 14.94 -13.50
CA ARG A 7 26.51 14.90 -13.82
C ARG A 7 26.85 15.37 -15.24
N VAL A 8 25.85 15.38 -16.14
CA VAL A 8 26.06 15.71 -17.56
C VAL A 8 25.45 17.05 -17.98
N ALA A 9 24.59 17.64 -17.15
CA ALA A 9 23.85 18.86 -17.44
C ALA A 9 24.19 19.98 -16.45
N ASP A 10 23.93 21.22 -16.84
CA ASP A 10 24.00 22.38 -15.92
C ASP A 10 22.62 22.70 -15.35
N ARG A 11 21.58 22.58 -16.20
CA ARG A 11 20.20 22.88 -15.83
C ARG A 11 19.25 21.87 -16.43
N VAL A 12 18.23 21.50 -15.68
CA VAL A 12 17.12 20.64 -16.12
C VAL A 12 15.82 21.38 -15.83
N TYR A 13 14.95 21.52 -16.82
CA TYR A 13 13.60 22.02 -16.64
C TYR A 13 12.62 20.86 -16.86
N ILE A 14 11.76 20.60 -15.89
CA ILE A 14 10.73 19.57 -15.92
C ILE A 14 9.38 20.26 -15.88
N LEU A 15 8.61 20.12 -16.95
CA LEU A 15 7.20 20.50 -17.01
C LEU A 15 6.37 19.22 -16.92
N ASP A 16 5.83 18.95 -15.74
CA ASP A 16 5.01 17.78 -15.45
C ASP A 16 3.57 17.98 -15.91
N LEU A 17 3.12 17.14 -16.85
CA LEU A 17 1.77 17.18 -17.43
C LEU A 17 0.80 16.25 -16.69
N GLY A 18 1.27 15.50 -15.69
CA GLY A 18 0.49 14.49 -14.99
C GLY A 18 -0.03 13.40 -15.92
N GLY A 19 -1.30 13.02 -15.74
CA GLY A 19 -1.96 12.03 -16.61
C GLY A 19 -1.71 10.58 -16.20
N GLU A 20 -1.52 10.36 -14.89
CA GLU A 20 -1.46 9.04 -14.30
C GLU A 20 -2.88 8.45 -14.20
N GLY A 21 -3.22 7.56 -15.13
CA GLY A 21 -4.56 6.96 -15.23
C GLY A 21 -4.78 5.76 -14.30
N ARG A 22 -3.71 5.17 -13.75
CA ARG A 22 -3.74 4.01 -12.82
C ARG A 22 -3.42 4.38 -11.37
N GLY A 23 -3.06 5.63 -11.13
CA GLY A 23 -2.65 6.16 -9.83
C GLY A 23 -3.80 6.34 -8.83
N ALA A 24 -3.43 6.83 -7.65
CA ALA A 24 -4.36 7.13 -6.55
C ALA A 24 -5.19 8.39 -6.83
N VAL A 25 -4.56 9.38 -7.47
CA VAL A 25 -5.22 10.51 -8.10
C VAL A 25 -5.24 10.21 -9.58
N ARG A 26 -6.43 9.96 -10.15
CA ARG A 26 -6.58 9.72 -11.58
C ARG A 26 -6.69 11.03 -12.32
N GLU A 27 -5.91 11.16 -13.38
CA GLU A 27 -5.96 12.29 -14.30
C GLU A 27 -5.97 11.80 -15.73
N GLU A 28 -6.60 12.54 -16.62
CA GLU A 28 -6.52 12.26 -18.05
C GLU A 28 -5.13 12.60 -18.57
N ASN A 29 -4.66 11.81 -19.53
CA ASN A 29 -3.38 12.02 -20.18
C ASN A 29 -3.56 12.84 -21.46
N VAL A 30 -2.55 13.64 -21.82
CA VAL A 30 -2.54 14.41 -23.07
C VAL A 30 -2.49 13.50 -24.31
N PHE A 31 -1.97 12.28 -24.15
CA PHE A 31 -2.00 11.19 -25.12
C PHE A 31 -3.00 10.10 -24.70
N ASN A 32 -3.35 9.19 -25.62
CA ASN A 32 -4.24 8.06 -25.33
C ASN A 32 -3.50 6.92 -24.59
N ILE A 33 -2.88 7.23 -23.45
CA ILE A 33 -2.12 6.30 -22.58
C ILE A 33 -2.47 6.54 -21.12
N GLN A 34 -2.03 5.66 -20.23
CA GLN A 34 -2.30 5.76 -18.78
C GLN A 34 -1.07 6.09 -17.92
N THR A 35 0.11 6.21 -18.53
CA THR A 35 1.38 6.53 -17.83
C THR A 35 1.60 8.04 -17.84
N PRO A 36 1.98 8.66 -16.70
CA PRO A 36 2.17 10.11 -16.63
C PRO A 36 3.28 10.58 -17.56
N VAL A 37 3.16 11.83 -18.04
CA VAL A 37 4.04 12.43 -19.03
C VAL A 37 4.59 13.74 -18.50
N ALA A 38 5.85 14.01 -18.81
CA ALA A 38 6.48 15.30 -18.58
C ALA A 38 7.28 15.73 -19.82
N ILE A 39 7.39 17.04 -20.04
CA ILE A 39 8.34 17.65 -20.97
C ILE A 39 9.61 17.97 -20.20
N ALA A 40 10.73 17.38 -20.61
CA ALA A 40 12.03 17.60 -19.99
C ALA A 40 12.97 18.34 -20.95
N LEU A 41 13.50 19.48 -20.52
CA LEU A 41 14.55 20.22 -21.21
C LEU A 41 15.85 20.12 -20.41
N VAL A 42 16.83 19.39 -20.94
CA VAL A 42 18.16 19.20 -20.33
C VAL A 42 19.16 20.09 -21.05
N VAL A 43 19.78 21.01 -20.30
CA VAL A 43 20.67 22.04 -20.85
C VAL A 43 22.10 21.79 -20.38
N ARG A 44 23.02 21.67 -21.35
CA ARG A 44 24.46 21.66 -21.12
C ARG A 44 25.10 22.86 -21.82
N ARG A 45 25.96 23.60 -21.11
CA ARG A 45 26.70 24.78 -21.55
C ARG A 45 28.19 24.47 -21.48
N GLY A 46 28.87 24.54 -22.62
CA GLY A 46 30.32 24.32 -22.66
C GLY A 46 30.74 22.88 -22.33
N SER A 47 31.92 22.75 -21.71
CA SER A 47 32.51 21.48 -21.30
C SER A 47 31.83 20.91 -20.06
N GLN A 48 31.69 19.59 -19.99
CA GLN A 48 31.03 18.91 -18.87
C GLN A 48 31.78 19.15 -17.54
N ASP A 49 31.07 19.70 -16.55
CA ASP A 49 31.47 19.66 -15.15
C ASP A 49 30.79 18.46 -14.47
N SER A 50 31.59 17.48 -14.05
CA SER A 50 31.09 16.26 -13.39
C SER A 50 31.06 16.36 -11.86
N GLN A 51 31.52 17.49 -11.30
CA GLN A 51 31.66 17.71 -9.86
C GLN A 51 30.52 18.55 -9.28
N THR A 52 29.84 19.34 -10.11
CA THR A 52 28.71 20.16 -9.69
C THR A 52 27.38 19.54 -10.16
N PRO A 53 26.45 19.20 -9.25
CA PRO A 53 25.14 18.70 -9.66
C PRO A 53 24.33 19.77 -10.40
N ALA A 54 23.70 19.40 -11.52
CA ALA A 54 22.78 20.27 -12.25
C ALA A 54 21.68 20.87 -11.35
N GLN A 55 21.32 22.13 -11.62
CA GLN A 55 20.11 22.74 -11.05
C GLN A 55 18.88 22.16 -11.73
N VAL A 56 17.86 21.80 -10.96
CA VAL A 56 16.63 21.21 -11.48
C VAL A 56 15.47 22.14 -11.15
N PHE A 57 14.74 22.55 -12.18
CA PHE A 57 13.60 23.45 -12.13
C PHE A 57 12.35 22.67 -12.53
N TYR A 58 11.32 22.70 -11.69
CA TYR A 58 10.12 21.91 -11.87
C TYR A 58 8.87 22.79 -11.84
N HIS A 59 7.95 22.54 -12.77
CA HIS A 59 6.63 23.14 -12.83
C HIS A 59 5.64 22.04 -13.22
N ARG A 60 4.42 22.06 -12.66
CA ARG A 60 3.36 21.10 -12.98
C ARG A 60 2.14 21.86 -13.44
N LEU A 61 1.46 21.34 -14.47
CA LEU A 61 0.17 21.86 -14.90
C LEU A 61 -0.89 21.67 -13.81
N ALA A 62 -1.80 22.64 -13.69
CA ALA A 62 -2.90 22.59 -12.74
C ALA A 62 -4.06 21.71 -13.24
N ALA A 63 -4.29 21.69 -14.56
CA ALA A 63 -5.37 20.96 -15.18
C ALA A 63 -5.28 19.43 -14.97
N THR A 64 -6.45 18.77 -14.87
CA THR A 64 -6.55 17.31 -14.67
C THR A 64 -7.20 16.58 -15.85
N THR A 65 -7.97 17.29 -16.69
CA THR A 65 -8.55 16.75 -17.93
C THR A 65 -7.63 16.98 -19.12
N ARG A 66 -7.78 16.19 -20.19
CA ARG A 66 -6.96 16.31 -21.39
C ARG A 66 -7.15 17.65 -22.07
N GLU A 67 -8.39 18.10 -22.21
CA GLU A 67 -8.72 19.36 -22.89
C GLU A 67 -8.14 20.57 -22.17
N GLU A 68 -8.32 20.64 -20.84
CA GLU A 68 -7.78 21.74 -20.03
C GLU A 68 -6.25 21.73 -20.01
N LYS A 69 -5.60 20.55 -20.00
CA LYS A 69 -4.13 20.45 -20.09
C LYS A 69 -3.60 21.00 -21.40
N LEU A 70 -4.26 20.69 -22.52
CA LEU A 70 -3.87 21.21 -23.83
C LEU A 70 -4.05 22.73 -23.90
N LYS A 71 -5.15 23.25 -23.34
CA LYS A 71 -5.39 24.68 -23.24
C LYS A 71 -4.34 25.38 -22.36
N GLU A 72 -4.04 24.84 -21.19
CA GLU A 72 -3.02 25.39 -20.30
C GLU A 72 -1.65 25.42 -20.97
N LEU A 73 -1.30 24.37 -21.74
CA LEU A 73 -0.07 24.33 -22.54
C LEU A 73 -0.02 25.39 -23.64
N GLU A 74 -1.14 25.69 -24.30
CA GLU A 74 -1.24 26.75 -25.31
C GLU A 74 -1.09 28.16 -24.69
N GLU A 75 -1.55 28.33 -23.45
CA GLU A 75 -1.54 29.59 -22.70
C GLU A 75 -0.27 29.78 -21.85
N LEU A 76 0.65 28.81 -21.81
CA LEU A 76 1.87 28.88 -21.00
C LEU A 76 2.75 30.09 -21.42
N PRO A 77 3.29 30.84 -20.44
CA PRO A 77 4.20 31.93 -20.75
C PRO A 77 5.52 31.40 -21.31
N PRO A 78 6.36 32.25 -21.91
CA PRO A 78 7.70 31.88 -22.34
C PRO A 78 8.48 31.19 -21.20
N LEU A 79 9.34 30.21 -21.52
CA LEU A 79 10.04 29.37 -20.55
C LEU A 79 10.66 30.13 -19.35
N LYS A 80 11.22 31.32 -19.60
CA LYS A 80 11.86 32.18 -18.57
C LYS A 80 10.88 32.75 -17.54
N ASP A 81 9.60 32.85 -17.90
CA ASP A 81 8.52 33.47 -17.15
C ASP A 81 7.59 32.42 -16.51
N ILE A 82 7.79 31.13 -16.82
CA ILE A 82 7.12 30.03 -16.12
C ILE A 82 7.58 30.01 -14.65
N PRO A 83 6.66 29.93 -13.67
CA PRO A 83 7.00 29.93 -12.25
C PRO A 83 7.54 28.56 -11.82
N PHE A 84 8.74 28.21 -12.29
CA PHE A 84 9.45 27.01 -11.87
C PHE A 84 9.89 27.11 -10.41
N ARG A 85 9.76 25.99 -9.68
CA ARG A 85 10.35 25.80 -8.35
C ARG A 85 11.63 24.98 -8.47
N GLU A 86 12.68 25.35 -7.74
CA GLU A 86 13.92 24.56 -7.72
C GLU A 86 13.74 23.29 -6.87
N ALA A 87 14.19 22.15 -7.40
CA ALA A 87 14.23 20.88 -6.68
C ALA A 87 15.55 20.72 -5.87
N PRO A 88 15.63 19.81 -4.88
CA PRO A 88 16.83 19.66 -4.06
C PRO A 88 18.06 19.34 -4.91
N ARG A 89 19.26 19.67 -4.41
CA ARG A 89 20.50 19.61 -5.21
C ARG A 89 21.31 18.32 -5.04
N ASP A 90 20.94 17.45 -4.11
CA ASP A 90 21.68 16.20 -3.90
C ASP A 90 21.68 15.33 -5.16
N TRP A 91 22.78 14.63 -5.38
CA TRP A 91 23.02 13.81 -6.58
C TRP A 91 21.86 12.88 -6.93
N GLN A 92 21.23 12.28 -5.93
CA GLN A 92 20.17 11.30 -6.12
C GLN A 92 18.78 11.85 -5.77
N ALA A 93 18.68 13.11 -5.34
CA ALA A 93 17.42 13.73 -4.95
C ALA A 93 16.41 13.73 -6.11
N PRO A 94 15.11 13.56 -5.81
CA PRO A 94 14.04 13.66 -6.78
C PRO A 94 14.10 14.96 -7.60
N PHE A 95 13.60 14.91 -8.83
CA PHE A 95 13.45 16.10 -9.70
C PHE A 95 12.13 16.83 -9.45
N VAL A 96 11.64 16.77 -8.21
CA VAL A 96 10.42 17.41 -7.75
C VAL A 96 10.81 18.26 -6.53
N PRO A 97 10.29 19.49 -6.39
CA PRO A 97 10.56 20.34 -5.24
C PRO A 97 10.13 19.65 -3.95
N GLU A 98 10.87 19.89 -2.87
CA GLU A 98 10.39 19.51 -1.55
C GLU A 98 9.11 20.29 -1.22
N ALA A 99 8.19 19.62 -0.55
CA ALA A 99 7.11 20.29 0.16
C ALA A 99 7.76 21.31 1.11
N GLY A 100 7.43 22.58 0.97
CA GLY A 100 7.97 23.66 1.78
C GLY A 100 7.06 23.96 2.98
N GLY A 101 7.40 25.00 3.74
CA GLY A 101 6.54 25.51 4.81
C GLY A 101 6.53 24.64 6.07
N GLU A 102 5.48 24.78 6.87
CA GLU A 102 5.35 24.12 8.18
C GLU A 102 5.26 22.59 8.06
N TRP A 103 4.62 22.08 7.00
CA TRP A 103 4.51 20.65 6.70
C TRP A 103 5.87 19.94 6.72
N ALA A 104 6.89 20.55 6.11
CA ALA A 104 8.23 19.99 5.99
C ALA A 104 8.91 19.79 7.35
N ARG A 105 8.48 20.57 8.36
CA ARG A 105 9.05 20.57 9.71
C ARG A 105 8.48 19.45 10.59
N TRP A 106 7.45 18.73 10.16
CA TRP A 106 6.87 17.62 10.92
C TRP A 106 7.56 16.29 10.60
N PRO A 107 7.65 15.36 11.55
CA PRO A 107 8.30 14.06 11.31
C PRO A 107 7.58 13.25 10.23
N LYS A 108 8.35 12.59 9.37
CA LYS A 108 7.81 11.58 8.45
C LYS A 108 7.25 10.41 9.26
N LEU A 109 6.20 9.76 8.76
CA LEU A 109 5.67 8.54 9.38
C LEU A 109 6.76 7.46 9.54
N THR A 110 7.66 7.37 8.57
CA THR A 110 8.80 6.44 8.56
C THR A 110 9.95 6.82 9.49
N ASP A 111 9.93 8.01 10.07
CA ASP A 111 10.85 8.43 11.12
C ASP A 111 10.24 8.25 12.51
N LEU A 112 8.92 8.12 12.60
CA LEU A 112 8.20 7.77 13.83
C LEU A 112 8.17 6.24 14.03
N PHE A 113 7.85 5.51 12.95
CA PHE A 113 7.79 4.05 12.88
C PHE A 113 8.84 3.54 11.90
N PRO A 114 10.08 3.30 12.36
CA PRO A 114 11.23 3.18 11.46
C PRO A 114 11.26 1.90 10.63
N TRP A 115 10.77 0.77 11.16
CA TRP A 115 10.74 -0.48 10.41
C TRP A 115 9.53 -0.54 9.49
N GLN A 116 9.83 -0.66 8.21
CA GLN A 116 8.87 -0.96 7.15
C GLN A 116 9.23 -2.30 6.51
N HIS A 117 8.21 -3.00 6.02
CA HIS A 117 8.42 -4.28 5.36
C HIS A 117 7.47 -4.46 4.18
N SER A 118 7.93 -5.17 3.16
CA SER A 118 7.01 -5.64 2.11
C SER A 118 6.03 -6.65 2.72
N GLY A 119 4.76 -6.47 2.41
CA GLY A 119 3.68 -7.41 2.65
C GLY A 119 3.88 -8.73 1.91
N VAL A 120 3.12 -9.72 2.34
CA VAL A 120 3.19 -11.10 1.88
C VAL A 120 2.80 -11.19 0.40
N GLN A 121 3.43 -12.11 -0.35
CA GLN A 121 3.08 -12.37 -1.74
C GLN A 121 2.95 -13.85 -2.02
N PHE A 122 1.73 -14.29 -2.28
CA PHE A 122 1.47 -15.65 -2.78
C PHE A 122 1.85 -15.83 -4.24
N LYS A 123 1.90 -14.73 -5.02
CA LYS A 123 2.04 -14.70 -6.49
C LYS A 123 0.98 -15.46 -7.26
N ARG A 124 0.00 -16.06 -6.60
CA ARG A 124 -1.14 -16.82 -7.13
C ARG A 124 -2.36 -16.54 -6.25
N THR A 125 -3.54 -16.67 -6.84
CA THR A 125 -4.78 -16.21 -6.21
C THR A 125 -5.53 -17.33 -5.50
N TRP A 126 -5.36 -18.59 -5.94
CA TRP A 126 -6.08 -19.73 -5.36
C TRP A 126 -5.78 -20.01 -3.88
N PRO A 127 -4.58 -19.70 -3.31
CA PRO A 127 -4.34 -19.87 -1.87
C PRO A 127 -5.08 -18.86 -1.00
N ILE A 128 -5.76 -17.87 -1.59
CA ILE A 128 -6.54 -16.84 -0.92
C ILE A 128 -8.02 -17.04 -1.28
N GLY A 129 -8.91 -16.98 -0.30
CA GLY A 129 -10.30 -17.34 -0.49
C GLY A 129 -11.27 -16.65 0.47
N PRO A 130 -12.58 -16.65 0.13
CA PRO A 130 -13.60 -15.99 0.92
C PRO A 130 -13.94 -16.75 2.20
N THR A 131 -13.74 -18.07 2.22
CA THR A 131 -14.02 -18.92 3.39
C THR A 131 -12.92 -19.95 3.58
N LYS A 132 -12.77 -20.43 4.83
CA LYS A 132 -11.84 -21.49 5.20
C LYS A 132 -12.13 -22.78 4.41
N GLN A 133 -13.41 -23.14 4.28
CA GLN A 133 -13.87 -24.37 3.62
C GLN A 133 -13.50 -24.41 2.13
N VAL A 134 -13.56 -23.26 1.45
CA VAL A 134 -13.10 -23.16 0.05
C VAL A 134 -11.61 -23.49 -0.05
N LEU A 135 -10.79 -22.98 0.87
CA LEU A 135 -9.36 -23.22 0.87
C LEU A 135 -9.00 -24.67 1.23
N GLU A 136 -9.72 -25.27 2.19
CA GLU A 136 -9.60 -26.69 2.51
C GLU A 136 -9.91 -27.56 1.28
N LYS A 137 -10.98 -27.25 0.55
CA LYS A 137 -11.34 -27.96 -0.69
C LYS A 137 -10.30 -27.78 -1.80
N ARG A 138 -9.81 -26.56 -2.02
CA ARG A 138 -8.75 -26.28 -3.00
C ARG A 138 -7.46 -27.03 -2.67
N TRP A 139 -7.10 -27.07 -1.39
CA TRP A 139 -5.93 -27.81 -0.91
C TRP A 139 -6.08 -29.32 -1.13
N ALA A 140 -7.23 -29.90 -0.74
CA ALA A 140 -7.51 -31.32 -0.97
C ALA A 140 -7.45 -31.67 -2.47
N MET A 141 -8.11 -30.87 -3.32
CA MET A 141 -8.09 -31.05 -4.77
C MET A 141 -6.66 -31.02 -5.35
N LEU A 142 -5.78 -30.15 -4.82
CA LEU A 142 -4.38 -30.12 -5.25
C LEU A 142 -3.62 -31.39 -4.83
N LEU A 143 -3.84 -31.90 -3.62
CA LEU A 143 -3.13 -33.08 -3.13
C LEU A 143 -3.60 -34.38 -3.80
N GLU A 144 -4.89 -34.47 -4.12
CA GLU A 144 -5.54 -35.63 -4.75
C GLU A 144 -5.31 -35.71 -6.26
N ALA A 145 -4.93 -34.59 -6.90
CA ALA A 145 -4.69 -34.57 -8.33
C ALA A 145 -3.53 -35.50 -8.74
N PRO A 146 -3.60 -36.12 -9.93
CA PRO A 146 -2.48 -36.88 -10.51
C PRO A 146 -1.21 -36.02 -10.60
N PRO A 147 0.00 -36.60 -10.44
CA PRO A 147 1.27 -35.85 -10.47
C PRO A 147 1.43 -34.93 -11.69
N GLU A 148 0.96 -35.36 -12.87
CA GLU A 148 0.99 -34.61 -14.12
C GLU A 148 0.06 -33.37 -14.12
N GLU A 149 -1.00 -33.37 -13.31
CA GLU A 149 -1.94 -32.25 -13.19
C GLU A 149 -1.55 -31.26 -12.10
N LYS A 150 -0.82 -31.70 -11.07
CA LYS A 150 -0.42 -30.87 -9.93
C LYS A 150 0.26 -29.56 -10.35
N PRO A 151 1.23 -29.52 -11.30
CA PRO A 151 1.87 -28.27 -11.72
C PRO A 151 0.89 -27.23 -12.28
N ARG A 152 -0.12 -27.68 -13.04
CA ARG A 152 -1.15 -26.82 -13.65
C ARG A 152 -2.12 -26.29 -12.59
N LEU A 153 -2.59 -27.15 -11.67
CA LEU A 153 -3.47 -26.74 -10.57
C LEU A 153 -2.75 -25.85 -9.57
N PHE A 154 -1.50 -26.15 -9.23
CA PHE A 154 -0.70 -25.32 -8.36
C PHE A 154 -0.38 -23.95 -8.99
N ARG A 155 -0.29 -23.92 -10.33
CA ARG A 155 0.29 -22.86 -11.14
C ARG A 155 1.74 -22.61 -10.72
N GLU A 156 2.63 -23.48 -11.19
CA GLU A 156 4.05 -23.33 -10.97
C GLU A 156 4.61 -22.02 -11.54
N GLU A 157 5.65 -21.54 -10.88
CA GLU A 157 6.50 -20.47 -11.37
C GLU A 157 7.97 -20.88 -11.19
N ARG A 158 8.90 -20.03 -11.60
CA ARG A 158 10.34 -20.32 -11.52
C ARG A 158 10.77 -20.72 -10.10
N ASP A 159 10.27 -20.01 -9.10
CA ASP A 159 10.75 -20.10 -7.71
C ASP A 159 9.88 -21.03 -6.82
N ARG A 160 8.69 -21.42 -7.30
CA ARG A 160 7.76 -22.32 -6.62
C ARG A 160 7.33 -23.47 -7.52
N LYS A 161 7.70 -24.69 -7.13
CA LYS A 161 7.52 -25.97 -7.83
C LYS A 161 6.91 -27.02 -6.90
N VAL A 162 6.04 -27.87 -7.41
CA VAL A 162 5.35 -28.88 -6.57
C VAL A 162 6.29 -29.97 -6.07
N SER A 163 7.39 -30.21 -6.79
CA SER A 163 8.40 -31.23 -6.51
C SER A 163 9.48 -30.78 -5.51
N ARG A 164 9.56 -29.48 -5.18
CA ARG A 164 10.59 -28.92 -4.29
C ARG A 164 10.11 -28.79 -2.84
N GLU A 165 11.07 -28.86 -1.94
CA GLU A 165 10.90 -28.58 -0.52
C GLU A 165 11.12 -27.09 -0.22
N TYR A 166 10.43 -26.59 0.80
CA TYR A 166 10.47 -25.17 1.17
C TYR A 166 10.43 -25.02 2.68
N ARG A 167 11.10 -23.98 3.22
CA ARG A 167 10.94 -23.64 4.64
C ARG A 167 9.50 -23.29 4.95
N GLY A 168 9.04 -23.70 6.12
CA GLY A 168 7.73 -23.30 6.65
C GLY A 168 7.66 -21.80 6.94
N ILE A 169 6.44 -21.28 7.02
CA ILE A 169 6.20 -19.89 7.46
C ILE A 169 6.41 -19.77 8.96
N TRP A 170 5.96 -20.77 9.72
CA TRP A 170 5.94 -20.77 11.17
C TRP A 170 7.11 -21.52 11.82
N SER A 171 7.96 -22.12 11.00
CA SER A 171 9.07 -22.94 11.43
C SER A 171 10.25 -22.80 10.49
N PRO A 172 11.50 -22.79 11.02
CA PRO A 172 12.68 -22.83 10.17
C PRO A 172 12.86 -24.16 9.41
N ALA A 173 12.09 -25.19 9.75
CA ALA A 173 12.15 -26.51 9.14
C ALA A 173 11.71 -26.50 7.66
N CYS A 174 12.37 -27.33 6.85
CA CYS A 174 11.92 -27.62 5.50
C CYS A 174 10.69 -28.53 5.54
N LEU A 175 9.67 -28.14 4.79
CA LEU A 175 8.46 -28.91 4.56
C LEU A 175 8.68 -29.85 3.37
N PRO A 176 8.15 -31.08 3.44
CA PRO A 176 8.18 -32.00 2.32
C PRO A 176 7.42 -31.42 1.11
N SER A 177 7.88 -31.77 -0.10
CA SER A 177 7.29 -31.27 -1.35
C SER A 177 5.82 -31.64 -1.48
N LEU A 178 5.03 -30.82 -2.19
CA LEU A 178 3.60 -31.07 -2.40
C LEU A 178 3.33 -32.37 -3.16
N GLU A 179 4.26 -32.78 -4.02
CA GLU A 179 4.19 -34.05 -4.75
C GLU A 179 4.30 -35.26 -3.81
N SER A 180 5.16 -35.17 -2.78
CA SER A 180 5.38 -36.25 -1.80
C SER A 180 4.27 -36.39 -0.75
N LEU A 181 3.36 -35.41 -0.66
CA LEU A 181 2.27 -35.44 0.31
C LEU A 181 1.17 -36.41 -0.11
N THR A 182 0.73 -37.22 0.85
CA THR A 182 -0.49 -38.03 0.71
C THR A 182 -1.73 -37.16 0.84
N SER A 183 -2.86 -37.60 0.25
CA SER A 183 -4.16 -36.97 0.49
C SER A 183 -4.47 -36.89 2.00
N GLY A 184 -5.19 -35.85 2.40
CA GLY A 184 -5.60 -35.58 3.78
C GLY A 184 -4.55 -34.90 4.67
N LYS A 185 -3.31 -34.69 4.21
CA LYS A 185 -2.32 -33.90 4.96
C LYS A 185 -2.73 -32.42 4.98
N PRO A 186 -2.88 -31.77 6.14
CA PRO A 186 -3.26 -30.35 6.18
C PRO A 186 -2.11 -29.45 5.70
N PRO A 187 -2.41 -28.21 5.26
CA PRO A 187 -1.40 -27.18 5.12
C PRO A 187 -0.86 -26.78 6.51
N GLU A 188 0.22 -25.99 6.55
CA GLU A 188 0.73 -25.42 7.82
C GLU A 188 -0.37 -24.72 8.62
N ALA A 189 -1.11 -23.80 7.99
CA ALA A 189 -2.26 -23.15 8.59
C ALA A 189 -3.20 -22.54 7.53
N ILE A 190 -4.49 -22.41 7.88
CA ILE A 190 -5.44 -21.56 7.15
C ILE A 190 -5.90 -20.47 8.12
N VAL A 191 -5.56 -19.23 7.83
CA VAL A 191 -5.69 -18.09 8.76
C VAL A 191 -6.35 -16.88 8.10
N ARG A 192 -6.84 -15.94 8.92
CA ARG A 192 -7.29 -14.63 8.43
C ARG A 192 -6.09 -13.84 7.89
N TYR A 193 -6.33 -13.13 6.79
CA TYR A 193 -5.31 -12.46 6.00
C TYR A 193 -5.80 -11.07 5.59
N GLY A 194 -4.97 -10.05 5.82
CA GLY A 194 -5.27 -8.68 5.40
C GLY A 194 -5.07 -8.57 3.90
N TYR A 195 -6.09 -8.92 3.12
CA TYR A 195 -5.93 -8.98 1.67
C TYR A 195 -5.95 -7.58 1.08
N ARG A 196 -6.98 -6.78 1.39
CA ARG A 196 -7.11 -5.38 0.99
C ARG A 196 -7.61 -4.55 2.18
N SER A 197 -7.60 -3.22 2.06
CA SER A 197 -8.21 -2.35 3.06
C SER A 197 -9.62 -2.81 3.38
N PHE A 198 -9.86 -3.13 4.65
CA PHE A 198 -11.13 -3.64 5.17
C PHE A 198 -11.55 -5.03 4.61
N ASP A 199 -10.67 -5.76 3.93
CA ASP A 199 -10.92 -7.13 3.49
C ASP A 199 -10.07 -8.13 4.27
N ARG A 200 -10.68 -8.71 5.30
CA ARG A 200 -10.16 -9.86 6.03
C ARG A 200 -10.52 -11.12 5.24
N ALA A 201 -9.66 -11.55 4.31
CA ALA A 201 -9.85 -12.81 3.60
C ALA A 201 -9.32 -13.99 4.42
N TRP A 202 -9.43 -15.21 3.89
CA TRP A 202 -8.68 -16.37 4.36
C TRP A 202 -7.50 -16.64 3.44
N ALA A 203 -6.40 -17.16 4.00
CA ALA A 203 -5.24 -17.61 3.22
C ALA A 203 -4.67 -18.93 3.76
N ILE A 204 -4.18 -19.77 2.84
CA ILE A 204 -3.36 -20.95 3.15
C ILE A 204 -1.93 -20.44 3.44
N ALA A 205 -1.64 -20.13 4.70
CA ALA A 205 -0.34 -19.66 5.14
C ALA A 205 0.64 -20.85 5.23
N ASP A 206 1.14 -21.27 4.08
CA ASP A 206 2.05 -22.41 3.93
C ASP A 206 3.23 -22.07 2.99
N GLY A 207 4.45 -22.37 3.42
CA GLY A 207 5.69 -22.02 2.73
C GLY A 207 5.82 -22.64 1.34
N ARG A 208 5.12 -23.77 1.09
CA ARG A 208 5.05 -24.43 -0.22
C ARG A 208 4.18 -23.64 -1.19
N VAL A 209 3.15 -22.94 -0.69
CA VAL A 209 2.21 -22.18 -1.53
C VAL A 209 2.43 -20.67 -1.54
N CYS A 210 3.23 -20.14 -0.61
CA CYS A 210 3.54 -18.73 -0.53
C CYS A 210 4.93 -18.44 -1.12
N SER A 211 4.99 -17.68 -2.20
CA SER A 211 6.25 -17.39 -2.90
C SER A 211 7.18 -16.48 -2.11
N TYR A 212 6.64 -15.41 -1.51
CA TYR A 212 7.38 -14.53 -0.63
C TYR A 212 6.62 -14.41 0.71
N PRO A 213 6.91 -15.30 1.67
CA PRO A 213 6.15 -15.39 2.91
C PRO A 213 6.40 -14.23 3.86
N ARG A 214 7.53 -13.52 3.75
CA ARG A 214 7.86 -12.40 4.65
C ARG A 214 7.79 -12.83 6.14
N PRO A 215 8.62 -13.82 6.56
CA PRO A 215 8.49 -14.45 7.88
C PRO A 215 8.49 -13.47 9.05
N SER A 216 9.22 -12.36 8.96
CA SER A 216 9.25 -11.31 9.98
C SER A 216 7.86 -10.72 10.29
N LEU A 217 6.97 -10.59 9.30
CA LEU A 217 5.58 -10.13 9.54
C LEU A 217 4.76 -11.18 10.29
N TRP A 218 4.94 -12.47 9.97
CA TRP A 218 4.25 -13.56 10.63
C TRP A 218 4.77 -13.78 12.06
N GLN A 219 6.08 -13.75 12.25
CA GLN A 219 6.72 -13.97 13.54
C GLN A 219 6.33 -12.91 14.58
N THR A 220 6.11 -11.67 14.16
CA THR A 220 5.64 -10.59 15.04
C THR A 220 4.12 -10.53 15.18
N TRP A 221 3.37 -11.43 14.54
CA TRP A 221 1.91 -11.47 14.66
C TRP A 221 1.49 -11.99 16.04
N SER A 222 0.61 -11.25 16.70
CA SER A 222 -0.03 -11.62 17.97
C SER A 222 -1.34 -10.86 18.18
N GLU A 223 -2.05 -11.19 19.26
CA GLU A 223 -3.27 -10.48 19.70
C GLU A 223 -3.03 -9.02 20.12
N ARG A 224 -1.77 -8.57 20.20
CA ARG A 224 -1.40 -7.18 20.47
C ARG A 224 -1.00 -6.40 19.23
N GLN A 225 -0.69 -7.12 18.14
CA GLN A 225 -0.13 -6.53 16.95
C GLN A 225 -1.18 -5.77 16.14
N VAL A 226 -0.77 -4.63 15.60
CA VAL A 226 -1.49 -3.86 14.57
C VAL A 226 -0.52 -3.58 13.45
N TYR A 227 -0.93 -3.83 12.21
CA TYR A 227 -0.18 -3.43 11.02
C TYR A 227 -0.83 -2.19 10.43
N LEU A 228 -0.04 -1.13 10.28
CA LEU A 228 -0.42 0.06 9.53
C LEU A 228 0.10 -0.08 8.11
N THR A 229 -0.66 0.41 7.14
CA THR A 229 -0.25 0.44 5.73
C THR A 229 -0.60 1.79 5.11
N SER A 230 0.24 2.26 4.20
CA SER A 230 0.12 3.54 3.50
C SER A 230 0.82 3.45 2.13
N LEU A 231 0.74 4.51 1.33
CA LEU A 231 1.59 4.67 0.15
C LEU A 231 2.82 5.49 0.51
N LEU A 232 3.91 4.81 0.92
CA LEU A 232 5.15 5.50 1.31
C LEU A 232 6.10 5.68 0.13
N THR A 233 5.92 4.91 -0.95
CA THR A 233 6.69 5.03 -2.20
C THR A 233 5.87 5.51 -3.40
N ALA A 234 4.59 5.86 -3.20
CA ALA A 234 3.70 6.34 -4.26
C ALA A 234 2.80 7.47 -3.74
N PRO A 235 2.30 8.38 -4.60
CA PRO A 235 1.41 9.46 -4.16
C PRO A 235 0.12 8.94 -3.55
N LEU A 236 -0.35 9.60 -2.48
CA LEU A 236 -1.67 9.35 -1.89
C LEU A 236 -2.79 9.98 -2.74
N GLY A 237 -3.95 9.34 -2.73
CA GLY A 237 -5.19 9.85 -3.34
C GLY A 237 -6.19 10.29 -2.27
N ARG A 238 -7.47 10.40 -2.65
CA ARG A 238 -8.55 10.75 -1.71
C ARG A 238 -8.74 9.66 -0.65
N GLY A 239 -9.34 10.02 0.47
CA GLY A 239 -9.59 9.10 1.58
C GLY A 239 -8.47 9.13 2.63
N PRO A 240 -8.33 8.09 3.48
CA PRO A 240 -7.33 8.10 4.53
C PRO A 240 -5.90 7.98 3.98
N ALA A 241 -4.93 8.63 4.64
CA ALA A 241 -3.51 8.45 4.37
C ALA A 241 -2.95 7.14 4.97
N LEU A 242 -3.68 6.55 5.92
CA LEU A 242 -3.24 5.40 6.71
C LEU A 242 -4.42 4.45 6.99
N VAL A 243 -4.23 3.16 6.77
CA VAL A 243 -5.20 2.11 7.15
C VAL A 243 -4.56 1.09 8.08
N ALA A 244 -5.36 0.44 8.93
CA ALA A 244 -4.90 -0.53 9.91
C ALA A 244 -5.53 -1.92 9.67
N THR A 245 -4.85 -2.97 10.12
CA THR A 245 -5.38 -4.33 10.18
C THR A 245 -4.74 -5.13 11.31
N ALA A 246 -5.48 -6.06 11.90
CA ALA A 246 -4.98 -7.04 12.87
C ALA A 246 -4.41 -8.31 12.18
N CYS A 247 -4.68 -8.48 10.88
CA CYS A 247 -4.23 -9.62 10.09
C CYS A 247 -2.91 -9.31 9.39
N VAL A 248 -2.06 -10.32 9.15
CA VAL A 248 -0.84 -10.12 8.34
C VAL A 248 -1.22 -9.63 6.94
N PRO A 249 -0.66 -8.51 6.46
CA PRO A 249 -1.11 -7.87 5.23
C PRO A 249 -0.42 -8.39 3.96
N ASP A 250 -1.18 -8.37 2.86
CA ASP A 250 -0.72 -8.56 1.50
C ASP A 250 0.12 -7.38 0.99
N LEU A 251 1.01 -7.63 0.02
CA LEU A 251 1.76 -6.58 -0.68
C LEU A 251 0.89 -5.45 -1.24
N HIS A 252 -0.38 -5.71 -1.54
CA HIS A 252 -1.29 -4.70 -2.06
C HIS A 252 -2.42 -4.38 -1.08
N HIS A 253 -2.21 -4.56 0.23
CA HIS A 253 -3.22 -4.33 1.25
C HIS A 253 -3.88 -2.95 1.15
N PHE A 254 -3.11 -1.86 1.08
CA PHE A 254 -3.67 -0.50 1.14
C PHE A 254 -4.72 -0.20 0.05
N ARG A 255 -4.42 -0.41 -1.23
CA ARG A 255 -5.35 -0.03 -2.33
C ARG A 255 -5.45 -1.02 -3.50
N GLY A 256 -4.97 -2.24 -3.31
CA GLY A 256 -5.07 -3.34 -4.29
C GLY A 256 -4.13 -3.30 -5.50
N SER A 257 -3.57 -2.14 -5.83
CA SER A 257 -2.50 -1.99 -6.83
C SER A 257 -1.15 -1.61 -6.21
N PHE A 258 -1.12 -1.04 -4.99
CA PHE A 258 0.08 -0.57 -4.27
C PHE A 258 -0.18 -0.50 -2.74
N GLY A 259 0.88 -0.24 -1.94
CA GLY A 259 0.79 0.21 -0.53
C GLY A 259 0.90 -0.84 0.58
N GLY A 260 0.99 -2.12 0.25
CA GLY A 260 1.60 -3.12 1.15
C GLY A 260 3.08 -3.33 0.83
N LYS A 261 3.74 -2.51 -0.01
CA LYS A 261 5.21 -2.48 -0.07
C LYS A 261 5.81 -1.97 1.26
N ASP A 262 5.02 -1.20 2.00
CA ASP A 262 5.45 -0.45 3.18
C ASP A 262 4.52 -0.75 4.35
N VAL A 263 4.48 -2.01 4.78
CA VAL A 263 3.79 -2.43 6.00
C VAL A 263 4.58 -1.92 7.19
N ILE A 264 3.89 -1.31 8.15
CA ILE A 264 4.46 -0.77 9.38
C ILE A 264 3.83 -1.54 10.57
N PRO A 265 4.49 -2.59 11.07
CA PRO A 265 4.05 -3.27 12.29
C PRO A 265 4.18 -2.34 13.50
N LEU A 266 3.27 -2.39 14.47
CA LEU A 266 3.39 -1.63 15.71
C LEU A 266 4.47 -2.21 16.64
N PHE A 267 4.63 -3.54 16.64
CA PHE A 267 5.63 -4.24 17.44
C PHE A 267 6.62 -5.02 16.58
N ARG A 268 7.87 -5.08 17.07
CA ARG A 268 9.02 -5.79 16.51
C ARG A 268 9.14 -7.24 17.01
N ASP A 269 8.36 -7.60 18.02
CA ASP A 269 8.32 -8.92 18.62
C ASP A 269 6.88 -9.41 18.79
N ARG A 270 6.73 -10.73 18.98
CA ARG A 270 5.42 -11.35 19.18
C ARG A 270 4.77 -10.93 20.48
N GLU A 271 5.56 -10.77 21.55
CA GLU A 271 5.04 -10.46 22.89
C GLU A 271 4.58 -9.01 23.03
N GLY A 272 4.88 -8.15 22.05
CA GLY A 272 4.52 -6.74 22.06
C GLY A 272 5.32 -5.94 23.10
N ARG A 273 6.58 -6.30 23.33
CA ARG A 273 7.49 -5.63 24.27
C ARG A 273 8.43 -4.66 23.56
N GLU A 274 8.72 -4.90 22.29
CA GLU A 274 9.60 -4.06 21.48
C GLU A 274 8.75 -3.25 20.49
N PRO A 275 8.39 -1.99 20.79
CA PRO A 275 7.64 -1.18 19.85
C PRO A 275 8.49 -0.80 18.63
N ASN A 276 7.87 -0.77 17.45
CA ASN A 276 8.44 -0.19 16.25
C ASN A 276 8.31 1.34 16.30
N LEU A 277 9.01 1.95 17.25
CA LEU A 277 9.04 3.40 17.42
C LEU A 277 10.48 3.88 17.50
N THR A 278 10.70 5.15 17.16
CA THR A 278 12.02 5.73 17.30
C THR A 278 12.46 5.74 18.77
N ARG A 279 13.62 5.14 19.06
CA ARG A 279 14.22 5.07 20.40
C ARG A 279 14.29 6.47 21.00
N GLY A 280 13.78 6.61 22.23
CA GLY A 280 13.69 7.90 22.93
C GLY A 280 12.43 8.71 22.67
N LEU A 281 11.63 8.40 21.63
CA LEU A 281 10.43 9.16 21.28
C LEU A 281 9.41 9.17 22.43
N LEU A 282 9.02 7.99 22.93
CA LEU A 282 8.02 7.89 24.00
C LEU A 282 8.48 8.59 25.29
N LYS A 283 9.78 8.50 25.62
CA LYS A 283 10.35 9.17 26.79
C LYS A 283 10.31 10.70 26.65
N LEU A 284 10.57 11.20 25.44
CA LEU A 284 10.46 12.64 25.14
C LEU A 284 9.02 13.12 25.30
N LEU A 285 8.06 12.38 24.74
CA LEU A 285 6.64 12.71 24.84
C LEU A 285 6.13 12.63 26.29
N GLU A 286 6.56 11.61 27.05
CA GLU A 286 6.25 11.50 28.48
C GLU A 286 6.75 12.70 29.27
N ALA A 287 7.99 13.14 29.02
CA ALA A 287 8.55 14.33 29.66
C ALA A 287 7.78 15.61 29.28
N ALA A 288 7.32 15.72 28.03
CA ALA A 288 6.56 16.87 27.56
C ALA A 288 5.13 16.91 28.08
N TYR A 289 4.46 15.75 28.18
CA TYR A 289 3.06 15.65 28.59
C TYR A 289 2.86 15.47 30.10
N GLY A 290 3.92 15.08 30.82
CA GLY A 290 3.87 14.79 32.26
C GLY A 290 3.13 13.50 32.61
N VAL A 291 2.84 12.65 31.62
CA VAL A 291 2.17 11.35 31.78
C VAL A 291 2.81 10.30 30.88
N PRO A 292 2.86 9.02 31.29
CA PRO A 292 3.38 7.94 30.44
C PRO A 292 2.62 7.86 29.10
N VAL A 293 3.36 7.67 28.01
CA VAL A 293 2.79 7.46 26.67
C VAL A 293 3.10 6.04 26.23
N SER A 294 2.07 5.20 26.04
CA SER A 294 2.28 3.84 25.53
C SER A 294 2.48 3.83 24.01
N PRO A 295 3.09 2.78 23.44
CA PRO A 295 3.14 2.60 21.99
C PRO A 295 1.76 2.61 21.34
N GLN A 296 0.76 2.02 22.01
CA GLN A 296 -0.61 1.95 21.56
C GLN A 296 -1.27 3.33 21.52
N ASP A 297 -1.03 4.17 22.54
CA ASP A 297 -1.54 5.55 22.59
C ASP A 297 -0.93 6.37 21.45
N PHE A 298 0.37 6.29 21.27
CA PHE A 298 1.04 7.02 20.20
C PHE A 298 0.55 6.59 18.80
N ALA A 299 0.38 5.28 18.59
CA ALA A 299 -0.19 4.77 17.34
C ALA A 299 -1.63 5.24 17.13
N ALA A 300 -2.46 5.25 18.17
CA ALA A 300 -3.82 5.77 18.12
C ALA A 300 -3.83 7.27 17.75
N TYR A 301 -3.02 8.09 18.42
CA TYR A 301 -2.91 9.51 18.11
C TYR A 301 -2.54 9.77 16.64
N VAL A 302 -1.52 9.09 16.12
CA VAL A 302 -1.12 9.22 14.71
C VAL A 302 -2.24 8.74 13.78
N TYR A 303 -2.93 7.66 14.15
CA TYR A 303 -4.06 7.14 13.37
C TYR A 303 -5.22 8.13 13.29
N ALA A 304 -5.56 8.80 14.40
CA ALA A 304 -6.62 9.81 14.45
C ALA A 304 -6.38 10.95 13.44
N LEU A 305 -5.13 11.38 13.28
CA LEU A 305 -4.78 12.49 12.40
C LEU A 305 -4.64 12.12 10.92
N LEU A 306 -4.30 10.86 10.61
CA LEU A 306 -3.96 10.45 9.23
C LEU A 306 -5.04 9.57 8.59
N ALA A 307 -5.91 8.92 9.38
CA ALA A 307 -6.89 7.96 8.87
C ALA A 307 -8.22 8.60 8.42
N HIS A 308 -8.17 9.76 7.74
CA HIS A 308 -9.37 10.45 7.24
C HIS A 308 -9.07 11.35 6.02
N PRO A 309 -10.07 11.66 5.17
CA PRO A 309 -9.88 12.44 3.94
C PRO A 309 -9.42 13.88 4.18
N ALA A 310 -9.86 14.55 5.25
CA ALA A 310 -9.50 15.95 5.48
C ALA A 310 -7.98 16.18 5.60
N TYR A 311 -7.21 15.20 6.06
CA TYR A 311 -5.75 15.25 6.01
C TYR A 311 -5.23 15.20 4.56
N THR A 312 -5.66 14.21 3.77
CA THR A 312 -5.20 14.07 2.38
C THR A 312 -5.64 15.22 1.48
N GLU A 313 -6.81 15.80 1.73
CA GLU A 313 -7.33 16.95 1.00
C GLU A 313 -6.54 18.22 1.33
N ARG A 314 -6.28 18.46 2.64
CA ARG A 314 -5.52 19.63 3.08
C ARG A 314 -4.09 19.63 2.55
N PHE A 315 -3.46 18.46 2.49
CA PHE A 315 -2.05 18.31 2.10
C PHE A 315 -1.88 17.64 0.74
N ALA A 316 -2.86 17.77 -0.16
CA ALA A 316 -2.86 17.10 -1.46
C ALA A 316 -1.63 17.46 -2.31
N GLU A 317 -1.18 18.72 -2.22
CA GLU A 317 -0.01 19.22 -2.95
C GLU A 317 1.29 18.58 -2.42
N GLU A 318 1.45 18.55 -1.10
CA GLU A 318 2.62 17.98 -0.43
C GLU A 318 2.68 16.46 -0.57
N LEU A 319 1.53 15.79 -0.54
CA LEU A 319 1.39 14.33 -0.65
C LEU A 319 1.57 13.79 -2.08
N ARG A 320 1.77 14.67 -3.08
CA ARG A 320 2.29 14.25 -4.39
C ARG A 320 3.70 13.67 -4.27
N VAL A 321 4.47 14.12 -3.28
CA VAL A 321 5.73 13.48 -2.90
C VAL A 321 5.43 12.43 -1.82
N PRO A 322 5.75 11.15 -2.06
CA PRO A 322 5.48 10.09 -1.08
C PRO A 322 6.16 10.34 0.27
N GLY A 323 5.48 9.95 1.36
CA GLY A 323 5.96 10.12 2.73
C GLY A 323 5.09 11.07 3.56
N PRO A 324 3.88 10.63 3.98
CA PRO A 324 3.03 11.40 4.88
C PRO A 324 3.77 11.77 6.17
N ARG A 325 3.49 12.97 6.69
CA ARG A 325 4.09 13.52 7.91
C ARG A 325 3.04 13.73 8.99
N ALA A 326 3.35 13.36 10.22
CA ALA A 326 2.39 13.48 11.32
C ALA A 326 2.68 14.74 12.15
N PRO A 327 1.76 15.72 12.23
CA PRO A 327 1.91 16.84 13.15
C PRO A 327 1.72 16.32 14.58
N ILE A 328 2.76 16.44 15.42
CA ILE A 328 2.71 15.99 16.81
C ILE A 328 2.51 17.21 17.71
N THR A 329 1.37 17.28 18.39
CA THR A 329 1.02 18.39 19.28
C THR A 329 1.90 18.43 20.53
N LYS A 330 2.23 19.64 21.00
CA LYS A 330 2.82 19.87 22.33
C LYS A 330 1.74 19.98 23.42
N ASP A 331 0.47 20.08 23.06
CA ASP A 331 -0.65 20.14 24.01
C ASP A 331 -1.06 18.72 24.48
N PRO A 332 -0.87 18.37 25.76
CA PRO A 332 -1.23 17.07 26.30
C PRO A 332 -2.73 16.73 26.18
N SER A 333 -3.61 17.74 26.17
CA SER A 333 -5.06 17.56 26.08
C SER A 333 -5.47 17.17 24.66
N LEU A 334 -4.92 17.85 23.65
CA LEU A 334 -5.13 17.47 22.25
C LEU A 334 -4.51 16.11 21.92
N PHE A 335 -3.38 15.76 22.56
CA PHE A 335 -2.82 14.42 22.44
C PHE A 335 -3.82 13.37 22.95
N ARG A 336 -4.36 13.54 24.16
CA ARG A 336 -5.37 12.61 24.73
C ARG A 336 -6.64 12.51 23.89
N GLU A 337 -7.17 13.64 23.41
CA GLU A 337 -8.34 13.66 22.50
C GLU A 337 -8.05 12.82 21.24
N GLY A 338 -6.86 12.98 20.65
CA GLY A 338 -6.43 12.16 19.52
C GLY A 338 -6.21 10.68 19.86
N VAL A 339 -5.72 10.35 21.05
CA VAL A 339 -5.60 8.95 21.51
C VAL A 339 -6.97 8.30 21.60
N GLU A 340 -7.95 8.96 22.23
CA GLU A 340 -9.30 8.40 22.40
C GLU A 340 -10.00 8.16 21.06
N LEU A 341 -9.95 9.16 20.17
CA LEU A 341 -10.52 9.08 18.82
C LEU A 341 -9.83 8.01 17.97
N GLY A 342 -8.51 7.98 18.01
CA GLY A 342 -7.68 7.03 17.28
C GLY A 342 -7.86 5.60 17.77
N ALA A 343 -8.00 5.38 19.08
CA ALA A 343 -8.28 4.08 19.65
C ALA A 343 -9.65 3.56 19.21
N HIS A 344 -10.65 4.44 19.12
CA HIS A 344 -11.96 4.08 18.59
C HIS A 344 -11.90 3.65 17.12
N LEU A 345 -11.16 4.39 16.29
CA LEU A 345 -10.95 4.04 14.88
C LEU A 345 -10.15 2.75 14.70
N LEU A 346 -9.08 2.56 15.48
CA LEU A 346 -8.31 1.32 15.45
C LEU A 346 -9.15 0.13 15.90
N TRP A 347 -10.03 0.30 16.90
CA TRP A 347 -11.00 -0.72 17.28
C TRP A 347 -11.95 -1.08 16.13
N LEU A 348 -12.52 -0.08 15.44
CA LEU A 348 -13.36 -0.31 14.27
C LEU A 348 -12.61 -1.04 13.15
N HIS A 349 -11.42 -0.55 12.78
CA HIS A 349 -10.68 -1.02 11.60
C HIS A 349 -9.92 -2.33 11.84
N THR A 350 -9.76 -2.74 13.10
CA THR A 350 -9.32 -4.08 13.49
C THR A 350 -10.47 -5.02 13.79
N TYR A 351 -11.70 -4.62 13.48
CA TYR A 351 -12.93 -5.39 13.67
C TYR A 351 -13.12 -5.87 15.12
N GLY A 352 -12.83 -4.99 16.07
CA GLY A 352 -12.99 -5.24 17.49
C GLY A 352 -11.91 -6.12 18.11
N GLU A 353 -10.93 -6.57 17.33
CA GLU A 353 -9.88 -7.47 17.82
C GLU A 353 -8.78 -6.72 18.60
N ARG A 354 -8.66 -5.39 18.43
CA ARG A 354 -7.70 -4.52 19.15
C ARG A 354 -8.44 -3.32 19.73
N TYR A 355 -7.87 -2.68 20.76
CA TYR A 355 -8.45 -1.49 21.40
C TYR A 355 -9.89 -1.69 21.91
N ALA A 356 -10.23 -2.92 22.33
CA ALA A 356 -11.60 -3.30 22.71
C ALA A 356 -12.04 -2.87 24.12
N GLU A 357 -11.14 -2.30 24.93
CA GLU A 357 -11.43 -1.90 26.30
C GLU A 357 -12.64 -0.94 26.35
N GLY A 358 -13.67 -1.33 27.12
CA GLY A 358 -14.91 -0.58 27.27
C GLY A 358 -15.84 -0.57 26.04
N ARG A 359 -15.57 -1.36 25.00
CA ARG A 359 -16.34 -1.37 23.74
C ARG A 359 -16.96 -2.76 23.48
N SER A 360 -18.06 -2.77 22.74
CA SER A 360 -18.80 -4.01 22.41
C SER A 360 -18.85 -4.22 20.90
N TRP A 361 -18.56 -5.45 20.45
CA TRP A 361 -18.55 -5.83 19.03
C TRP A 361 -19.78 -6.68 18.66
N PRO A 362 -20.37 -6.53 17.46
CA PRO A 362 -20.04 -5.55 16.42
C PRO A 362 -20.56 -4.13 16.75
N PRO A 363 -20.02 -3.08 16.10
CA PRO A 363 -20.63 -1.75 16.16
C PRO A 363 -22.06 -1.81 15.62
N LYS A 364 -22.97 -1.05 16.23
CA LYS A 364 -24.37 -0.98 15.78
C LYS A 364 -24.51 0.04 14.65
N GLY A 365 -24.64 -0.41 13.40
CA GLY A 365 -24.99 0.45 12.26
C GLY A 365 -26.42 0.25 11.77
N ARG A 366 -26.80 0.98 10.71
CA ARG A 366 -28.15 0.99 10.14
C ARG A 366 -28.41 -0.13 9.14
N ALA A 367 -27.36 -0.50 8.38
CA ALA A 367 -27.48 -1.50 7.32
C ALA A 367 -28.00 -2.85 7.85
N ARG A 368 -28.94 -3.47 7.14
CA ARG A 368 -29.51 -4.77 7.52
C ARG A 368 -29.90 -5.59 6.29
N TRP A 369 -29.85 -6.91 6.41
CA TRP A 369 -30.42 -7.78 5.39
C TRP A 369 -31.95 -7.70 5.44
N ALA A 370 -32.57 -7.26 4.34
CA ALA A 370 -33.99 -7.48 4.10
C ALA A 370 -34.22 -8.93 3.64
N LYS A 371 -33.33 -9.41 2.77
CA LYS A 371 -33.34 -10.77 2.25
C LYS A 371 -31.91 -11.23 1.97
N PRO A 372 -31.40 -12.31 2.58
CA PRO A 372 -30.10 -12.88 2.20
C PRO A 372 -30.17 -13.53 0.80
N PRO A 373 -29.06 -13.61 0.06
CA PRO A 373 -29.02 -14.26 -1.24
C PRO A 373 -29.39 -15.76 -1.12
N SER A 374 -30.16 -16.28 -2.07
CA SER A 374 -30.57 -17.69 -2.10
C SER A 374 -29.49 -18.62 -2.66
N ALA A 375 -28.51 -18.06 -3.38
CA ALA A 375 -27.37 -18.76 -3.95
C ALA A 375 -26.10 -17.90 -3.88
N TYR A 376 -24.95 -18.49 -4.19
CA TYR A 376 -23.72 -17.70 -4.32
C TYR A 376 -23.85 -16.71 -5.49
N PRO A 377 -23.57 -15.40 -5.31
CA PRO A 377 -23.98 -14.37 -6.25
C PRO A 377 -23.17 -14.41 -7.56
N GLU A 378 -23.84 -14.16 -8.68
CA GLU A 378 -23.18 -13.92 -9.98
C GLU A 378 -22.59 -12.51 -10.07
N GLY A 379 -23.17 -11.55 -9.33
CA GLY A 379 -22.83 -10.13 -9.38
C GLY A 379 -23.44 -9.34 -8.22
N HIS A 380 -23.23 -8.03 -8.22
CA HIS A 380 -23.81 -7.08 -7.26
C HIS A 380 -24.13 -5.76 -7.97
N SER A 381 -25.05 -4.99 -7.40
CA SER A 381 -25.38 -3.63 -7.84
C SER A 381 -25.83 -2.80 -6.65
N TYR A 382 -25.75 -1.48 -6.77
CA TYR A 382 -26.17 -0.56 -5.73
C TYR A 382 -27.05 0.54 -6.33
N ASP A 383 -28.16 0.81 -5.66
CA ASP A 383 -29.06 1.90 -5.99
C ASP A 383 -28.92 3.01 -4.92
N PRO A 384 -28.38 4.20 -5.27
CA PRO A 384 -28.20 5.30 -4.33
C PRO A 384 -29.51 5.98 -3.93
N GLU A 385 -30.57 5.89 -4.75
CA GLU A 385 -31.87 6.52 -4.46
C GLU A 385 -32.63 5.72 -3.39
N THR A 386 -32.71 4.40 -3.59
CA THR A 386 -33.37 3.49 -2.63
C THR A 386 -32.44 3.07 -1.48
N ARG A 387 -31.13 3.29 -1.60
CA ARG A 387 -30.09 2.89 -0.64
C ARG A 387 -30.01 1.37 -0.44
N ILE A 388 -30.34 0.63 -1.49
CA ILE A 388 -30.34 -0.84 -1.49
C ILE A 388 -29.08 -1.34 -2.19
N LEU A 389 -28.34 -2.20 -1.49
CA LEU A 389 -27.24 -2.99 -2.05
C LEU A 389 -27.76 -4.39 -2.40
N HIS A 390 -27.75 -4.71 -3.68
CA HIS A 390 -28.10 -6.03 -4.19
C HIS A 390 -26.87 -6.93 -4.24
N VAL A 391 -26.98 -8.13 -3.68
CA VAL A 391 -25.97 -9.20 -3.72
C VAL A 391 -26.62 -10.43 -4.34
N GLY A 392 -26.46 -10.61 -5.65
CA GLY A 392 -27.29 -11.57 -6.39
C GLY A 392 -28.78 -11.20 -6.28
N ASP A 393 -29.58 -12.11 -5.72
CA ASP A 393 -31.00 -11.89 -5.44
C ASP A 393 -31.29 -11.48 -3.98
N GLY A 394 -30.24 -11.24 -3.19
CA GLY A 394 -30.33 -10.72 -1.83
C GLY A 394 -30.24 -9.20 -1.79
N GLU A 395 -30.76 -8.62 -0.72
CA GLU A 395 -30.93 -7.17 -0.53
C GLU A 395 -30.49 -6.76 0.88
N VAL A 396 -29.55 -5.81 0.92
CA VAL A 396 -29.16 -5.09 2.13
C VAL A 396 -29.72 -3.68 2.04
N GLU A 397 -30.59 -3.32 2.98
CA GLU A 397 -31.20 -2.00 3.08
C GLU A 397 -30.34 -1.04 3.92
N ASP A 398 -30.63 0.25 3.80
CA ASP A 398 -30.03 1.35 4.58
C ASP A 398 -28.52 1.48 4.42
N VAL A 399 -28.01 1.17 3.22
CA VAL A 399 -26.62 1.42 2.86
C VAL A 399 -26.49 2.82 2.29
N ALA A 400 -25.89 3.74 3.05
CA ALA A 400 -25.69 5.12 2.60
C ALA A 400 -24.73 5.20 1.38
N PRO A 401 -24.92 6.14 0.43
CA PRO A 401 -24.05 6.26 -0.74
C PRO A 401 -22.57 6.46 -0.39
N GLU A 402 -22.29 7.16 0.71
CA GLU A 402 -20.95 7.42 1.22
C GLU A 402 -20.29 6.15 1.78
N VAL A 403 -21.08 5.21 2.31
CA VAL A 403 -20.59 3.90 2.78
C VAL A 403 -20.23 3.02 1.60
N TYR A 404 -21.10 2.92 0.59
CA TYR A 404 -20.82 2.14 -0.61
C TYR A 404 -19.66 2.75 -1.42
N GLY A 405 -19.63 4.08 -1.52
CA GLY A 405 -18.60 4.87 -2.20
C GLY A 405 -17.38 5.20 -1.35
N PHE A 406 -17.19 4.54 -0.19
CA PHE A 406 -16.02 4.76 0.65
C PHE A 406 -14.74 4.52 -0.16
N GLU A 407 -13.77 5.43 -0.07
CA GLU A 407 -12.59 5.43 -0.92
C GLU A 407 -11.29 5.40 -0.09
N VAL A 408 -10.35 4.54 -0.49
CA VAL A 408 -8.96 4.52 -0.02
C VAL A 408 -8.04 4.72 -1.22
N SER A 409 -7.70 5.96 -1.53
CA SER A 409 -6.82 6.32 -2.65
C SER A 409 -7.30 5.70 -3.98
N GLY A 410 -8.57 5.87 -4.35
CA GLY A 410 -9.18 5.29 -5.55
C GLY A 410 -9.51 3.79 -5.47
N PHE A 411 -9.32 3.15 -4.31
CA PHE A 411 -9.82 1.80 -4.04
C PHE A 411 -11.15 1.89 -3.30
N LEU A 412 -12.15 1.12 -3.76
CA LEU A 412 -13.50 1.08 -3.19
C LEU A 412 -13.67 -0.23 -2.41
N PRO A 413 -13.59 -0.23 -1.05
CA PRO A 413 -13.57 -1.45 -0.26
C PRO A 413 -14.82 -2.31 -0.41
N VAL A 414 -16.01 -1.71 -0.41
CA VAL A 414 -17.29 -2.45 -0.50
C VAL A 414 -17.44 -3.14 -1.87
N GLU A 415 -17.28 -2.38 -2.96
CA GLU A 415 -17.34 -2.91 -4.32
C GLU A 415 -16.28 -4.02 -4.54
N SER A 416 -15.07 -3.82 -4.02
CA SER A 416 -14.00 -4.81 -4.14
C SER A 416 -14.25 -6.07 -3.32
N TRP A 417 -14.71 -5.94 -2.08
CA TRP A 417 -15.04 -7.05 -1.20
C TRP A 417 -16.11 -7.96 -1.81
N LEU A 418 -17.15 -7.34 -2.41
CA LEU A 418 -18.22 -8.04 -3.14
C LEU A 418 -17.70 -8.67 -4.44
N GLY A 419 -16.90 -7.94 -5.22
CA GLY A 419 -16.30 -8.43 -6.47
C GLY A 419 -15.40 -9.65 -6.26
N PHE A 420 -14.77 -9.80 -5.08
CA PHE A 420 -14.01 -11.00 -4.73
C PHE A 420 -14.88 -12.19 -4.27
N ARG A 421 -16.17 -11.96 -3.99
CA ARG A 421 -17.12 -12.93 -3.42
C ARG A 421 -18.29 -13.22 -4.37
N GLN A 422 -17.98 -13.39 -5.65
CA GLN A 422 -18.91 -13.75 -6.72
C GLN A 422 -18.43 -14.99 -7.47
N LYS A 423 -19.34 -15.72 -8.12
CA LYS A 423 -19.01 -16.88 -8.96
C LYS A 423 -17.99 -16.51 -10.05
N ASN A 424 -18.25 -15.42 -10.77
CA ASN A 424 -17.32 -14.84 -11.72
C ASN A 424 -16.46 -13.76 -11.04
N ARG A 425 -15.57 -14.20 -10.14
CA ARG A 425 -14.71 -13.32 -9.35
C ARG A 425 -14.02 -12.26 -10.20
N ARG A 426 -14.08 -11.00 -9.75
CA ARG A 426 -13.29 -9.88 -10.31
C ARG A 426 -11.80 -10.10 -10.07
N GLY A 427 -10.98 -9.76 -11.07
CA GLY A 427 -9.52 -9.82 -10.97
C GLY A 427 -8.91 -11.03 -11.68
N ARG A 428 -7.60 -11.25 -11.49
CA ARG A 428 -6.86 -12.31 -12.19
C ARG A 428 -7.28 -13.68 -11.66
N ARG A 429 -7.46 -14.64 -12.58
CA ARG A 429 -7.45 -16.08 -12.28
C ARG A 429 -6.06 -16.60 -12.56
N SER A 430 -5.56 -17.43 -11.67
CA SER A 430 -4.20 -17.97 -11.76
C SER A 430 -4.19 -19.47 -12.00
N SER A 431 -5.26 -20.17 -11.60
CA SER A 431 -5.36 -21.62 -11.60
C SER A 431 -6.83 -22.06 -11.69
N PRO A 432 -7.13 -23.26 -12.21
CA PRO A 432 -8.46 -23.88 -12.09
C PRO A 432 -8.96 -24.01 -10.63
N LEU A 433 -8.07 -24.04 -9.65
CA LEU A 433 -8.46 -24.01 -8.23
C LEU A 433 -9.19 -22.72 -7.84
N ASP A 434 -8.99 -21.62 -8.58
CA ASP A 434 -9.73 -20.37 -8.37
C ASP A 434 -11.24 -20.54 -8.64
N ASP A 435 -11.64 -21.53 -9.46
CA ASP A 435 -13.06 -21.80 -9.80
C ASP A 435 -13.80 -22.51 -8.65
N VAL A 436 -13.07 -23.00 -7.64
CA VAL A 436 -13.67 -23.50 -6.40
C VAL A 436 -14.16 -22.30 -5.59
N VAL A 437 -15.48 -22.12 -5.56
CA VAL A 437 -16.18 -21.08 -4.79
C VAL A 437 -17.25 -21.73 -3.90
N PRO A 438 -17.81 -21.02 -2.91
CA PRO A 438 -18.98 -21.50 -2.17
C PRO A 438 -20.15 -21.81 -3.11
N SER A 439 -20.92 -22.86 -2.81
CA SER A 439 -22.12 -23.21 -3.56
C SER A 439 -23.33 -22.34 -3.22
N GLU A 440 -23.39 -21.87 -1.98
CA GLU A 440 -24.44 -21.00 -1.42
C GLU A 440 -23.80 -19.79 -0.74
N TRP A 441 -24.61 -18.79 -0.39
CA TRP A 441 -24.15 -17.65 0.40
C TRP A 441 -24.07 -18.01 1.89
N PRO A 442 -22.87 -18.18 2.48
CA PRO A 442 -22.75 -18.61 3.86
C PRO A 442 -23.16 -17.49 4.83
N ALA A 443 -23.78 -17.87 5.96
CA ALA A 443 -24.17 -16.92 7.00
C ALA A 443 -23.01 -16.05 7.50
N ASP A 444 -21.79 -16.61 7.54
CA ASP A 444 -20.58 -15.86 7.89
C ASP A 444 -20.27 -14.72 6.91
N LEU A 445 -20.46 -14.91 5.60
CA LEU A 445 -20.28 -13.83 4.63
C LEU A 445 -21.39 -12.78 4.75
N GLY A 446 -22.62 -13.21 5.09
CA GLY A 446 -23.72 -12.30 5.40
C GLY A 446 -23.41 -11.40 6.60
N ARG A 447 -22.82 -11.98 7.67
CA ARG A 447 -22.37 -11.23 8.84
C ARG A 447 -21.17 -10.33 8.53
N GLU A 448 -20.14 -10.85 7.85
CA GLU A 448 -18.94 -10.08 7.52
C GLU A 448 -19.25 -8.87 6.62
N LEU A 449 -20.22 -8.98 5.70
CA LEU A 449 -20.67 -7.83 4.91
C LEU A 449 -21.31 -6.76 5.78
N LEU A 450 -22.20 -7.13 6.72
CA LEU A 450 -22.79 -6.16 7.64
C LEU A 450 -21.73 -5.51 8.53
N GLU A 451 -20.78 -6.29 9.05
CA GLU A 451 -19.65 -5.75 9.83
C GLU A 451 -18.84 -4.73 9.03
N LEU A 452 -18.52 -5.02 7.75
CA LEU A 452 -17.84 -4.06 6.87
C LEU A 452 -18.65 -2.77 6.72
N LEU A 453 -19.95 -2.88 6.41
CA LEU A 453 -20.81 -1.71 6.22
C LEU A 453 -20.92 -0.87 7.50
N TRP A 454 -21.10 -1.50 8.66
CA TRP A 454 -21.19 -0.81 9.95
C TRP A 454 -19.87 -0.18 10.38
N VAL A 455 -18.73 -0.84 10.12
CA VAL A 455 -17.40 -0.24 10.35
C VAL A 455 -17.26 1.04 9.54
N LEU A 456 -17.56 1.00 8.24
CA LEU A 456 -17.43 2.17 7.38
C LEU A 456 -18.45 3.27 7.74
N GLU A 457 -19.68 2.90 8.10
CA GLU A 457 -20.69 3.84 8.60
C GLU A 457 -20.19 4.58 9.84
N LYS A 458 -19.68 3.87 10.85
CA LYS A 458 -19.13 4.49 12.07
C LYS A 458 -17.86 5.28 11.83
N THR A 459 -17.04 4.85 10.86
CA THR A 459 -15.85 5.60 10.45
C THR A 459 -16.25 6.95 9.86
N LEU A 460 -17.25 6.98 8.97
CA LEU A 460 -17.76 8.21 8.37
C LEU A 460 -18.39 9.15 9.41
N GLU A 461 -19.10 8.60 10.40
CA GLU A 461 -19.66 9.39 11.52
C GLU A 461 -18.56 10.09 12.34
N ILE A 462 -17.35 9.54 12.40
CA ILE A 462 -16.20 10.08 13.13
C ILE A 462 -15.41 11.15 12.34
N TYR A 463 -15.51 11.18 11.00
CA TYR A 463 -14.73 12.09 10.16
C TYR A 463 -14.84 13.58 10.52
N PRO A 464 -16.01 14.14 10.91
CA PRO A 464 -16.10 15.51 11.39
C PRO A 464 -15.22 15.77 12.61
N GLU A 465 -15.19 14.86 13.58
CA GLU A 465 -14.36 14.95 14.79
C GLU A 465 -12.87 14.89 14.45
N GLN A 466 -12.45 14.00 13.54
CA GLN A 466 -11.06 13.95 13.08
C GLN A 466 -10.64 15.24 12.37
N LYS A 467 -11.52 15.82 11.56
CA LYS A 467 -11.26 17.09 10.87
C LYS A 467 -11.10 18.24 11.87
N GLU A 468 -11.95 18.29 12.90
CA GLU A 468 -11.87 19.30 13.95
C GLU A 468 -10.59 19.13 14.79
N LEU A 469 -10.26 17.91 15.20
CA LEU A 469 -9.03 17.59 15.91
C LEU A 469 -7.79 18.01 15.11
N LEU A 470 -7.73 17.65 13.82
CA LEU A 470 -6.64 18.05 12.94
C LEU A 470 -6.51 19.57 12.87
N GLN A 471 -7.62 20.31 12.79
CA GLN A 471 -7.58 21.77 12.79
C GLN A 471 -6.98 22.31 14.10
N LYS A 472 -7.47 21.87 15.26
CA LYS A 472 -6.98 22.31 16.58
C LYS A 472 -5.49 22.01 16.76
N VAL A 473 -5.05 20.81 16.34
CA VAL A 473 -3.64 20.40 16.40
C VAL A 473 -2.77 21.32 15.56
N LEU A 474 -3.22 21.68 14.35
CA LEU A 474 -2.46 22.54 13.44
C LEU A 474 -2.41 24.01 13.86
N GLU A 475 -3.40 24.49 14.61
CA GLU A 475 -3.39 25.84 15.20
C GLU A 475 -2.53 25.92 16.47
N GLY A 476 -2.25 24.77 17.09
CA GLY A 476 -1.46 24.67 18.32
C GLY A 476 0.05 24.55 18.08
N PRO A 477 0.85 24.63 19.16
CA PRO A 477 2.28 24.39 19.08
C PRO A 477 2.58 22.92 18.74
N LEU A 478 3.38 22.70 17.70
CA LEU A 478 3.79 21.38 17.23
C LEU A 478 5.27 21.11 17.51
N PHE A 479 5.63 19.84 17.73
CA PHE A 479 7.02 19.40 17.66
C PHE A 479 7.53 19.47 16.22
N THR A 480 8.77 19.92 16.08
CA THR A 480 9.49 19.90 14.81
C THR A 480 10.47 18.73 14.74
N VAL A 481 10.90 18.37 13.53
CA VAL A 481 11.87 17.29 13.28
C VAL A 481 13.15 17.45 14.11
N ASP A 482 13.61 18.68 14.31
CA ASP A 482 14.85 18.97 15.06
C ASP A 482 14.69 18.76 16.58
N GLU A 483 13.44 18.72 17.07
CA GLU A 483 13.12 18.47 18.47
C GLU A 483 12.89 16.99 18.78
N LEU A 484 12.77 16.15 17.75
CA LEU A 484 12.47 14.73 17.90
C LEU A 484 13.72 13.87 17.66
N PRO A 485 13.83 12.71 18.32
CA PRO A 485 14.91 11.79 18.02
C PRO A 485 14.80 11.27 16.59
N ALA A 486 15.95 11.01 15.96
CA ALA A 486 16.03 10.37 14.65
C ALA A 486 16.24 8.85 14.81
N PRO A 487 15.63 8.01 13.95
CA PRO A 487 15.85 6.57 14.01
C PRO A 487 17.26 6.20 13.53
N THR A 488 17.83 5.21 14.20
CA THR A 488 19.09 4.58 13.77
C THR A 488 18.87 3.65 12.58
N PRO A 489 19.92 3.33 11.78
CA PRO A 489 19.84 2.33 10.72
C PRO A 489 19.36 0.97 11.21
N GLU A 490 19.73 0.56 12.42
CA GLU A 490 19.30 -0.69 13.06
C GLU A 490 17.77 -0.75 13.23
N GLN A 491 17.15 0.34 13.69
CA GLN A 491 15.70 0.40 13.90
C GLN A 491 14.90 0.35 12.59
N ARG A 492 15.52 0.74 11.47
CA ARG A 492 14.89 0.65 10.14
C ARG A 492 14.93 -0.77 9.57
N ARG A 493 15.81 -1.64 10.08
CA ARG A 493 15.92 -3.05 9.67
C ARG A 493 14.86 -3.91 10.35
N GLU A 494 14.56 -5.04 9.71
CA GLU A 494 13.67 -6.04 10.28
C GLU A 494 14.25 -6.70 11.55
N PRO A 495 13.40 -7.12 12.50
CA PRO A 495 13.82 -7.84 13.71
C PRO A 495 14.55 -9.15 13.36
N GLY A 496 15.67 -9.41 14.01
CA GLY A 496 16.42 -10.66 13.85
C GLY A 496 17.25 -10.81 12.56
N GLY A 497 17.31 -9.78 11.71
CA GLY A 497 18.17 -9.80 10.52
C GLY A 497 19.66 -9.75 10.86
N LYS A 498 20.46 -10.65 10.27
CA LYS A 498 21.93 -10.51 10.24
C LYS A 498 22.32 -9.37 9.31
N GLU A 499 23.49 -8.77 9.51
CA GLU A 499 24.11 -7.89 8.51
C GLU A 499 24.33 -8.69 7.22
N GLU A 500 23.47 -8.48 6.22
CA GLU A 500 23.78 -8.92 4.87
C GLU A 500 24.78 -7.91 4.28
N GLU A 501 26.00 -8.39 3.99
CA GLU A 501 26.92 -7.69 3.09
C GLU A 501 26.18 -7.41 1.77
N PRO A 502 26.41 -6.24 1.13
CA PRO A 502 25.69 -5.86 -0.07
C PRO A 502 25.93 -6.89 -1.17
N GLN A 503 24.93 -7.71 -1.46
CA GLN A 503 24.90 -8.48 -2.69
C GLN A 503 24.77 -7.48 -3.83
N GLU A 504 25.80 -7.41 -4.67
CA GLU A 504 25.76 -6.68 -5.94
C GLU A 504 24.50 -7.09 -6.69
N VAL A 505 23.65 -6.10 -6.94
CA VAL A 505 22.42 -6.28 -7.69
C VAL A 505 22.84 -6.44 -9.15
N GLU A 506 23.04 -7.68 -9.61
CA GLU A 506 23.04 -7.95 -11.04
C GLU A 506 21.68 -7.53 -11.59
N ALA A 507 21.70 -6.59 -12.52
CA ALA A 507 20.52 -6.07 -13.19
C ALA A 507 19.77 -7.21 -13.88
N VAL A 508 18.66 -7.65 -13.28
CA VAL A 508 17.69 -8.50 -13.95
C VAL A 508 17.04 -7.66 -15.03
N GLY A 509 17.47 -7.87 -16.28
CA GLY A 509 16.83 -7.32 -17.46
C GLY A 509 15.37 -7.73 -17.51
N GLU A 510 14.51 -6.74 -17.72
CA GLU A 510 13.12 -6.95 -18.11
C GLU A 510 13.12 -7.62 -19.49
N GLU A 511 12.80 -8.91 -19.56
CA GLU A 511 12.45 -9.55 -20.83
C GLU A 511 11.06 -9.04 -21.24
N GLU A 512 11.06 -8.12 -22.20
CA GLU A 512 9.89 -7.73 -22.97
C GLU A 512 9.38 -8.94 -23.77
N GLY A 513 8.08 -9.21 -23.66
CA GLY A 513 7.41 -10.22 -24.48
C GLY A 513 7.49 -9.86 -25.97
N GLU A 514 8.00 -10.80 -26.76
CA GLU A 514 8.05 -10.72 -28.22
C GLU A 514 6.64 -10.57 -28.81
N ASN A 515 6.34 -9.39 -29.36
CA ASN A 515 5.36 -9.22 -30.41
C ASN A 515 6.12 -9.05 -31.74
N GLY A 516 5.84 -9.95 -32.69
CA GLY A 516 6.48 -9.98 -33.98
C GLY A 516 6.28 -8.69 -34.79
N ALA A 517 7.41 -8.09 -35.18
CA ALA A 517 7.49 -7.15 -36.29
C ALA A 517 8.84 -7.33 -36.98
N GLU A 518 8.81 -7.42 -38.30
CA GLU A 518 9.93 -7.73 -39.19
C GLU A 518 11.16 -6.82 -38.96
N ARG A 519 12.33 -7.45 -38.84
CA ARG A 519 13.63 -6.76 -38.76
C ARG A 519 13.97 -6.09 -40.08
N VAL A 520 13.95 -4.75 -40.11
CA VAL A 520 14.68 -3.96 -41.11
C VAL A 520 16.12 -3.74 -40.61
N VAL A 521 17.09 -4.19 -41.41
CA VAL A 521 18.53 -4.10 -41.17
C VAL A 521 18.99 -2.63 -41.21
N GLN A 522 19.66 -2.16 -40.16
CA GLN A 522 20.43 -0.90 -40.20
C GLN A 522 21.92 -1.17 -40.55
N PRO A 523 22.57 -0.29 -41.34
CA PRO A 523 23.93 -0.48 -41.83
C PRO A 523 25.01 -0.08 -40.81
N ARG A 524 26.14 -0.80 -40.86
CA ARG A 524 27.34 -0.55 -40.05
C ARG A 524 28.02 0.76 -40.45
N LEU A 525 28.21 1.67 -39.50
CA LEU A 525 29.06 2.85 -39.66
C LEU A 525 30.53 2.51 -39.34
N PHE A 526 31.39 2.75 -40.33
CA PHE A 526 32.84 2.63 -40.27
C PHE A 526 33.47 3.67 -39.33
N SER A 527 34.48 3.25 -38.55
CA SER A 527 35.42 4.15 -37.88
C SER A 527 36.68 4.35 -38.75
N PRO A 528 37.24 5.56 -38.91
CA PRO A 528 38.55 5.72 -39.53
C PRO A 528 39.66 5.44 -38.52
N GLY A 529 40.51 4.47 -38.83
CA GLY A 529 41.68 4.10 -38.04
C GLY A 529 42.76 5.18 -38.01
N GLY A 530 43.29 5.43 -36.82
CA GLY A 530 44.49 6.24 -36.60
C GLY A 530 45.75 5.51 -37.08
N ARG A 531 46.64 6.28 -37.69
CA ARG A 531 47.96 5.85 -38.17
C ARG A 531 48.87 5.53 -36.98
N ASN A 532 49.43 4.32 -36.97
CA ASN A 532 50.62 4.00 -36.17
C ASN A 532 51.87 4.34 -36.97
N ARG A 533 52.82 5.02 -36.31
CA ARG A 533 54.20 5.24 -36.75
C ARG A 533 55.12 4.38 -35.89
N ASP A 534 56.24 4.00 -36.52
CA ASP A 534 57.48 3.43 -35.97
C ASP A 534 57.43 1.92 -35.66
N GLY A 535 58.37 1.08 -36.10
CA GLY A 535 59.61 1.28 -36.84
C GLY A 535 60.45 0.00 -36.77
N VAL A 536 61.25 -0.22 -37.81
CA VAL A 536 62.23 -1.32 -38.08
C VAL A 536 61.64 -2.60 -38.67
#